data_AF-A0A6U1PXX1-F1
#
_entry.id   AF-A0A6U1PXX1-F1
#
_cell.length_a   1.000
_cell.length_b   1.000
_cell.length_c   1.000
_cell.angle_alpha   90.00
_cell.angle_beta   90.00
_cell.angle_gamma   90.00
#
_symmetry.space_group_name_H-M   'P 1'
#
loop_
_entity.id
_entity.type
_entity.pdbx_description
1 polymer ?
#
loop_
_entity_poly.entity_id
_entity_poly.type
_entity_poly.pdbx_seq_one_letter_code
_entity_poly.pdbx_strand_id
1 'polypeptide(L)'
;MKLSLLITAIAAYRCSLGRTVAALQTPLPKSKSTYVRPKNVPPDTGPGMQQVLQNIRKTKNPTMPLWNMLTQKAKDDVKAWFVERGDKKGVPFAALIDYFRSHQSVVEEHFQDLWNVDLEYPNYYTKTFHGYETGNLSFEAAEDCLPATLSISLTYWPDTSPIVTADWMRFNFTNAIQDYRARHSLNDSPRTILDVAGSVGVSTKALLDAFPGAT
;
A
#
# COMPACT_ATOMS: atom_id res chain seq x y z
N MET A 1 11.69 10.87 4.76
CA MET A 1 12.08 9.53 4.28
C MET A 1 12.29 8.56 5.44
N LYS A 2 11.31 8.39 6.35
CA LYS A 2 11.30 7.22 7.26
C LYS A 2 10.49 6.03 6.68
N LEU A 3 9.58 6.31 5.74
CA LEU A 3 8.75 5.27 5.10
C LEU A 3 9.48 4.50 3.97
N SER A 4 10.22 5.11 3.05
CA SER A 4 10.76 4.39 1.87
C SER A 4 11.85 3.35 2.17
N LEU A 5 12.32 3.28 3.42
CA LEU A 5 13.41 2.39 3.86
C LEU A 5 12.94 1.04 4.39
N LEU A 6 11.62 0.81 4.51
CA LEU A 6 11.11 -0.51 4.85
C LEU A 6 11.33 -1.53 3.71
N ILE A 7 11.62 -1.11 2.46
CA ILE A 7 11.88 -2.04 1.34
C ILE A 7 13.02 -3.01 1.65
N THR A 8 14.13 -2.54 2.22
CA THR A 8 15.31 -3.38 2.48
C THR A 8 15.05 -4.36 3.63
N ALA A 9 14.36 -3.92 4.68
CA ALA A 9 13.95 -4.78 5.80
C ALA A 9 12.86 -5.81 5.38
N ILE A 10 11.90 -5.41 4.54
CA ILE A 10 10.90 -6.33 3.95
C ILE A 10 11.58 -7.35 3.02
N ALA A 11 12.58 -6.94 2.25
CA ALA A 11 13.35 -7.83 1.39
C ALA A 11 14.15 -8.85 2.22
N ALA A 12 14.76 -8.42 3.34
CA ALA A 12 15.43 -9.31 4.29
C ALA A 12 14.45 -10.30 4.96
N TYR A 13 13.27 -9.85 5.38
CA TYR A 13 12.20 -10.71 5.93
C TYR A 13 11.67 -11.72 4.89
N ARG A 14 11.52 -11.30 3.62
CA ARG A 14 11.14 -12.20 2.52
C ARG A 14 12.26 -13.21 2.19
N CYS A 15 13.52 -12.81 2.31
CA CYS A 15 14.68 -13.68 2.15
C CYS A 15 14.76 -14.73 3.28
N SER A 16 14.48 -14.34 4.53
CA SER A 16 14.45 -15.27 5.68
C SER A 16 13.29 -16.28 5.62
N LEU A 17 12.24 -16.01 4.83
CA LEU A 17 11.13 -16.94 4.59
C LEU A 17 11.36 -17.93 3.44
N GLY A 18 12.54 -17.92 2.80
CA GLY A 18 12.99 -18.99 1.91
C GLY A 18 12.15 -19.24 0.64
N ARG A 19 11.42 -18.24 0.13
CA ARG A 19 10.58 -18.46 -1.07
C ARG A 19 11.30 -18.10 -2.36
N THR A 20 11.63 -19.14 -3.12
CA THR A 20 11.91 -19.09 -4.56
C THR A 20 10.65 -18.75 -5.37
N VAL A 21 10.85 -18.06 -6.49
CA VAL A 21 9.90 -17.55 -7.53
C VAL A 21 8.83 -18.56 -8.01
N ALA A 22 8.93 -19.85 -7.67
CA ALA A 22 8.07 -20.93 -8.13
C ALA A 22 6.58 -20.80 -7.73
N ALA A 23 6.23 -20.04 -6.68
CA ALA A 23 4.85 -19.87 -6.24
C ALA A 23 4.00 -18.94 -7.14
N LEU A 24 4.61 -18.26 -8.12
CA LEU A 24 3.94 -17.34 -9.03
C LEU A 24 3.26 -18.01 -10.24
N GLN A 25 3.41 -19.33 -10.40
CA GLN A 25 2.89 -20.09 -11.56
C GLN A 25 1.52 -20.75 -11.34
N THR A 26 0.93 -20.66 -10.14
CA THR A 26 -0.44 -21.15 -9.94
C THR A 26 -1.43 -20.27 -10.71
N PRO A 27 -2.39 -20.85 -11.47
CA PRO A 27 -3.40 -20.06 -12.17
C PRO A 27 -4.13 -19.15 -11.19
N LEU A 28 -4.14 -17.85 -11.50
CA LEU A 28 -4.84 -16.86 -10.69
C LEU A 28 -6.34 -17.24 -10.60
N PRO A 29 -6.93 -17.33 -9.40
CA PRO A 29 -8.38 -17.43 -9.31
C PRO A 29 -8.97 -16.15 -9.92
N LYS A 30 -10.01 -16.33 -10.74
CA LYS A 30 -10.68 -15.20 -11.37
C LYS A 30 -11.08 -14.20 -10.29
N SER A 31 -10.63 -12.95 -10.45
CA SER A 31 -11.17 -11.81 -9.73
C SER A 31 -12.70 -11.90 -9.77
N LYS A 32 -13.37 -11.75 -8.62
CA LYS A 32 -14.83 -11.62 -8.58
C LYS A 32 -15.31 -10.34 -9.29
N SER A 33 -14.40 -9.44 -9.68
CA SER A 33 -14.72 -8.28 -10.49
C SER A 33 -14.87 -8.68 -11.96
N THR A 34 -16.12 -8.77 -12.40
CA THR A 34 -16.51 -8.87 -13.82
C THR A 34 -16.43 -7.53 -14.55
N TYR A 35 -15.92 -6.48 -13.90
CA TYR A 35 -15.93 -5.13 -14.45
C TYR A 35 -14.89 -4.97 -15.54
N VAL A 36 -15.34 -5.03 -16.78
CA VAL A 36 -14.62 -4.55 -17.96
C VAL A 36 -15.09 -3.13 -18.22
N ARG A 37 -14.23 -2.11 -17.99
CA ARG A 37 -14.54 -0.74 -18.39
C ARG A 37 -14.69 -0.73 -19.92
N PRO A 38 -15.85 -0.36 -20.49
CA PRO A 38 -15.96 -0.29 -21.93
C PRO A 38 -15.04 0.82 -22.45
N LYS A 39 -14.33 0.55 -23.55
CA LYS A 39 -13.48 1.55 -24.19
C LYS A 39 -14.39 2.64 -24.76
N ASN A 40 -14.17 3.90 -24.39
CA ASN A 40 -14.89 5.09 -24.86
C ASN A 40 -16.31 5.33 -24.30
N VAL A 41 -16.55 5.05 -23.00
CA VAL A 41 -17.75 5.58 -22.34
C VAL A 41 -17.46 7.02 -21.88
N PRO A 42 -18.16 8.05 -22.39
CA PRO A 42 -18.09 9.39 -21.81
C PRO A 42 -18.47 9.31 -20.32
N PRO A 43 -18.05 10.26 -19.47
CA PRO A 43 -18.54 10.31 -18.10
C PRO A 43 -20.08 10.28 -18.14
N ASP A 44 -20.70 9.29 -17.48
CA ASP A 44 -22.16 9.23 -17.38
C ASP A 44 -22.62 10.46 -16.58
N THR A 45 -23.15 11.47 -17.27
CA THR A 45 -23.76 12.66 -16.66
C THR A 45 -25.28 12.57 -16.63
N GLY A 46 -25.84 11.38 -16.91
CA GLY A 46 -27.27 11.14 -16.97
C GLY A 46 -27.97 11.30 -15.62
N PRO A 47 -29.31 11.29 -15.61
CA PRO A 47 -30.12 11.44 -14.40
C PRO A 47 -29.74 10.43 -13.30
N GLY A 48 -29.28 9.23 -13.68
CA GLY A 48 -28.78 8.20 -12.77
C GLY A 48 -27.53 8.62 -12.00
N MET A 49 -26.52 9.21 -12.66
CA MET A 49 -25.34 9.73 -11.97
C MET A 49 -25.67 10.92 -11.06
N GLN A 50 -26.59 11.80 -11.49
CA GLN A 50 -27.06 12.90 -10.63
C GLN A 50 -27.73 12.36 -9.36
N GLN A 51 -28.53 11.30 -9.48
CA GLN A 51 -29.13 10.63 -8.32
C GLN A 51 -28.07 9.99 -7.41
N VAL A 52 -27.03 9.35 -7.97
CA VAL A 52 -25.90 8.81 -7.20
C VAL A 52 -25.17 9.92 -6.44
N LEU A 53 -24.87 11.05 -7.10
CA LEU A 53 -24.23 12.21 -6.46
C LEU A 53 -25.11 12.82 -5.37
N GLN A 54 -26.43 12.90 -5.58
CA GLN A 54 -27.37 13.34 -4.55
C GLN A 54 -27.40 12.37 -3.37
N ASN A 55 -27.34 11.06 -3.61
CA ASN A 55 -27.31 10.05 -2.55
C ASN A 55 -26.00 10.12 -1.74
N ILE A 56 -24.85 10.32 -2.40
CA ILE A 56 -23.55 10.57 -1.73
C ILE A 56 -23.64 11.84 -0.86
N ARG A 57 -24.22 12.93 -1.39
CA ARG A 57 -24.42 14.17 -0.60
C ARG A 57 -25.35 13.99 0.60
N LYS A 58 -26.30 13.06 0.51
CA LYS A 58 -27.24 12.71 1.60
C LYS A 58 -26.63 11.78 2.64
N THR A 59 -25.54 11.06 2.34
CA THR A 59 -24.85 10.28 3.36
C THR A 59 -24.22 11.22 4.38
N LYS A 60 -24.81 11.27 5.58
CA LYS A 60 -24.17 11.88 6.73
C LYS A 60 -22.99 11.01 7.12
N ASN A 61 -21.80 11.37 6.69
CA ASN A 61 -20.61 10.86 7.34
C ASN A 61 -20.70 11.28 8.81
N PRO A 62 -20.62 10.37 9.79
CA PRO A 62 -20.44 10.78 11.16
C PRO A 62 -19.23 11.70 11.18
N THR A 63 -19.43 12.96 11.58
CA THR A 63 -18.32 13.89 11.76
C THR A 63 -17.53 13.37 12.94
N MET A 64 -16.51 12.56 12.65
CA MET A 64 -15.48 12.28 13.62
C MET A 64 -14.92 13.62 14.07
N PRO A 65 -14.69 13.83 15.39
CA PRO A 65 -13.95 14.98 15.85
C PRO A 65 -12.68 15.13 15.01
N LEU A 66 -12.28 16.37 14.72
CA LEU A 66 -10.97 16.63 14.11
C LEU A 66 -9.94 15.81 14.88
N TRP A 67 -9.06 15.10 14.17
CA TRP A 67 -8.12 14.15 14.82
C TRP A 67 -7.33 14.80 15.97
N ASN A 68 -7.00 16.09 15.85
CA ASN A 68 -6.30 16.87 16.85
C ASN A 68 -7.11 17.14 18.13
N MET A 69 -8.43 16.91 18.11
CA MET A 69 -9.33 17.02 19.25
C MET A 69 -9.55 15.69 19.98
N LEU A 70 -9.07 14.57 19.44
CA LEU A 70 -9.16 13.27 20.10
C LEU A 70 -8.13 13.16 21.23
N THR A 71 -8.52 12.54 22.33
CA THR A 71 -7.59 12.19 23.41
C THR A 71 -6.57 11.16 22.91
N GLN A 72 -5.39 11.11 23.52
CA GLN A 72 -4.37 10.12 23.15
C GLN A 72 -4.91 8.69 23.25
N LYS A 73 -5.65 8.38 24.32
CA LYS A 73 -6.31 7.09 24.50
C LYS A 73 -7.24 6.74 23.31
N ALA A 74 -8.05 7.68 22.83
CA ALA A 74 -8.94 7.43 21.70
C ALA A 74 -8.15 7.13 20.41
N LYS A 75 -7.01 7.79 20.20
CA LYS A 75 -6.10 7.51 19.09
C LYS A 75 -5.48 6.11 19.22
N ASP A 76 -5.04 5.75 20.42
CA ASP A 76 -4.46 4.43 20.71
C ASP A 76 -5.49 3.32 20.54
N ASP A 77 -6.73 3.51 21.00
CA ASP A 77 -7.84 2.57 20.83
C ASP A 77 -8.13 2.31 19.33
N VAL A 78 -8.08 3.37 18.49
CA VAL A 78 -8.23 3.23 17.03
C VAL A 78 -7.09 2.43 16.42
N LYS A 79 -5.83 2.69 16.83
CA LYS A 79 -4.69 1.91 16.36
C LYS A 79 -4.80 0.44 16.78
N ALA A 80 -5.13 0.17 18.04
CA ALA A 80 -5.32 -1.18 18.56
C ALA A 80 -6.41 -1.94 17.77
N TRP A 81 -7.50 -1.26 17.42
CA TRP A 81 -8.55 -1.84 16.59
C TRP A 81 -8.05 -2.24 15.19
N PHE A 82 -7.20 -1.43 14.54
CA PHE A 82 -6.61 -1.78 13.24
C PHE A 82 -5.71 -3.02 13.33
N VAL A 83 -4.87 -3.07 14.37
CA VAL A 83 -3.97 -4.21 14.63
C VAL A 83 -4.79 -5.48 14.86
N GLU A 84 -5.74 -5.46 15.79
CA GLU A 84 -6.60 -6.60 16.11
C GLU A 84 -7.41 -7.08 14.91
N ARG A 85 -7.93 -6.15 14.10
CA ARG A 85 -8.64 -6.48 12.87
C ARG A 85 -7.73 -7.17 11.85
N GLY A 86 -6.48 -6.72 11.70
CA GLY A 86 -5.49 -7.35 10.84
C GLY A 86 -5.18 -8.77 11.28
N ASP A 87 -4.89 -8.94 12.58
CA ASP A 87 -4.60 -10.25 13.20
C ASP A 87 -5.77 -11.22 13.03
N LYS A 88 -7.01 -10.77 13.26
CA LYS A 88 -8.22 -11.58 13.03
C LYS A 88 -8.40 -12.01 11.57
N LYS A 89 -7.83 -11.28 10.62
CA LYS A 89 -7.83 -11.62 9.20
C LYS A 89 -6.60 -12.41 8.74
N GLY A 90 -5.74 -12.82 9.68
CA GLY A 90 -4.55 -13.62 9.42
C GLY A 90 -3.32 -12.82 8.98
N VAL A 91 -3.35 -11.47 9.05
CA VAL A 91 -2.15 -10.65 8.93
C VAL A 91 -1.46 -10.64 10.30
N PRO A 92 -0.21 -11.09 10.45
CA PRO A 92 0.49 -11.07 11.74
C PRO A 92 0.94 -9.64 12.08
N PHE A 93 -0.01 -8.74 12.34
CA PHE A 93 0.21 -7.30 12.42
C PHE A 93 1.10 -6.98 13.62
N ALA A 94 0.70 -7.40 14.82
CA ALA A 94 1.48 -7.15 16.03
C ALA A 94 2.90 -7.73 15.94
N ALA A 95 3.02 -8.97 15.47
CA ALA A 95 4.32 -9.64 15.34
C ALA A 95 5.25 -8.95 14.32
N LEU A 96 4.71 -8.36 13.24
CA LEU A 96 5.51 -7.59 12.28
C LEU A 96 5.99 -6.27 12.88
N ILE A 97 5.15 -5.57 13.65
CA ILE A 97 5.59 -4.38 14.39
C ILE A 97 6.73 -4.74 15.36
N ASP A 98 6.55 -5.81 16.15
CA ASP A 98 7.55 -6.25 17.12
C ASP A 98 8.86 -6.66 16.43
N TYR A 99 8.77 -7.30 15.26
CA TYR A 99 9.93 -7.60 14.43
C TYR A 99 10.68 -6.33 14.02
N PHE A 100 10.01 -5.31 13.48
CA PHE A 100 10.69 -4.07 13.08
C PHE A 100 11.31 -3.34 14.26
N ARG A 101 10.62 -3.28 15.40
CA ARG A 101 11.15 -2.64 16.63
C ARG A 101 12.36 -3.36 17.19
N SER A 102 12.35 -4.69 17.22
CA SER A 102 13.51 -5.48 17.66
C SER A 102 14.72 -5.38 16.73
N HIS A 103 14.53 -4.91 15.49
CA HIS A 103 15.58 -4.68 14.50
C HIS A 103 15.79 -3.18 14.20
N GLN A 104 15.34 -2.29 15.09
CA GLN A 104 15.37 -0.84 14.86
C GLN A 104 16.78 -0.32 14.55
N SER A 105 17.82 -0.83 15.21
CA SER A 105 19.21 -0.40 14.97
C SER A 105 19.65 -0.61 13.52
N VAL A 106 19.29 -1.74 12.91
CA VAL A 106 19.60 -2.06 11.50
C VAL A 106 18.84 -1.12 10.56
N VAL A 107 17.58 -0.80 10.89
CA VAL A 107 16.77 0.14 10.12
C VAL A 107 17.33 1.56 10.19
N GLU A 108 17.79 1.97 11.37
CA GLU A 108 18.39 3.30 11.60
C GLU A 108 19.73 3.46 10.89
N GLU A 109 20.58 2.43 10.87
CA GLU A 109 21.84 2.40 10.13
C GLU A 109 21.61 2.69 8.64
N HIS A 110 20.74 1.90 8.00
CA HIS A 110 20.39 2.13 6.59
C HIS A 110 19.71 3.48 6.34
N PHE A 111 18.95 3.99 7.30
CA PHE A 111 18.35 5.32 7.19
C PHE A 111 19.42 6.42 7.15
N GLN A 112 20.48 6.31 7.95
CA GLN A 112 21.56 7.31 7.98
C GLN A 112 22.33 7.36 6.66
N ASP A 113 22.59 6.20 6.03
CA ASP A 113 23.29 6.13 4.74
C ASP A 113 22.51 6.81 3.59
N LEU A 114 21.18 6.83 3.70
CA LEU A 114 20.30 7.35 2.67
C LEU A 114 19.74 8.74 3.02
N TRP A 115 19.94 9.22 4.24
CA TRP A 115 19.36 10.46 4.71
C TRP A 115 19.95 11.68 3.98
N ASN A 116 19.11 12.30 3.16
CA ASN A 116 19.43 13.57 2.52
C ASN A 116 18.89 14.73 3.36
N VAL A 117 19.80 15.47 4.01
CA VAL A 117 19.49 16.64 4.84
C VAL A 117 18.96 17.83 4.03
N ASP A 118 19.28 17.91 2.74
CA ASP A 118 18.88 19.01 1.86
C ASP A 118 17.48 18.81 1.25
N LEU A 119 16.83 17.68 1.53
CA LEU A 119 15.51 17.36 1.00
C LEU A 119 14.41 18.01 1.84
N GLU A 120 13.77 19.04 1.29
CA GLU A 120 12.57 19.66 1.88
C GLU A 120 11.31 18.85 1.54
N TYR A 121 10.60 18.37 2.57
CA TYR A 121 9.33 17.67 2.40
C TYR A 121 8.17 18.66 2.37
N PRO A 122 7.14 18.43 1.55
CA PRO A 122 5.88 19.14 1.68
C PRO A 122 5.34 19.06 3.11
N ASN A 123 4.85 20.19 3.64
CA ASN A 123 4.36 20.31 5.02
C ASN A 123 3.28 19.29 5.40
N TYR A 124 2.61 18.67 4.42
CA TYR A 124 1.66 17.59 4.66
C TYR A 124 2.28 16.37 5.36
N TYR A 125 3.55 16.05 5.09
CA TYR A 125 4.20 14.85 5.66
C TYR A 125 4.42 14.92 7.18
N THR A 126 4.43 16.12 7.74
CA THR A 126 4.55 16.36 9.20
C THR A 126 3.21 16.65 9.85
N LYS A 127 2.10 16.60 9.09
CA LYS A 127 0.76 16.68 9.65
C LYS A 127 0.34 15.34 10.20
N THR A 128 -0.37 15.41 11.31
CA THR A 128 -0.99 14.26 11.94
C THR A 128 -1.92 13.52 10.98
N PHE A 129 -1.73 12.21 10.81
CA PHE A 129 -2.43 11.40 9.81
C PHE A 129 -2.48 9.93 10.25
N HIS A 130 -3.57 9.21 9.94
CA HIS A 130 -3.76 7.77 10.17
C HIS A 130 -3.48 7.20 11.58
N GLY A 131 -3.34 8.02 12.63
CA GLY A 131 -2.89 7.51 13.93
C GLY A 131 -1.64 8.18 14.47
N TYR A 132 -0.83 8.80 13.60
CA TYR A 132 0.53 9.24 13.92
C TYR A 132 0.57 10.72 14.28
N GLU A 133 0.90 11.03 15.53
CA GLU A 133 1.00 12.40 16.05
C GLU A 133 1.97 13.26 15.24
N THR A 134 3.15 12.72 14.96
CA THR A 134 4.27 13.36 14.24
C THR A 134 4.14 13.28 12.71
N GLY A 135 3.04 12.70 12.22
CA GLY A 135 2.77 12.51 10.80
C GLY A 135 3.50 11.32 10.18
N ASN A 136 3.71 11.39 8.87
CA ASN A 136 4.25 10.29 8.07
C ASN A 136 5.79 10.20 8.12
N LEU A 137 6.48 11.03 8.90
CA LEU A 137 7.94 11.02 9.00
C LEU A 137 8.41 10.43 10.33
N SER A 138 7.73 9.38 10.79
CA SER A 138 8.01 8.66 12.03
C SER A 138 8.35 7.18 11.76
N PHE A 139 9.08 6.55 12.68
CA PHE A 139 9.35 5.10 12.59
C PHE A 139 8.09 4.29 12.87
N GLU A 140 7.21 4.74 13.78
CA GLU A 140 5.94 4.06 14.04
C GLU A 140 5.06 4.02 12.78
N ALA A 141 5.06 5.08 11.99
CA ALA A 141 4.36 5.11 10.70
C ALA A 141 4.98 4.13 9.69
N ALA A 142 6.30 3.96 9.71
CA ALA A 142 6.99 3.02 8.83
C ALA A 142 6.71 1.55 9.23
N GLU A 143 6.80 1.23 10.52
CA GLU A 143 6.54 -0.11 11.07
C GLU A 143 5.16 -0.67 10.67
N ASP A 144 4.13 0.19 10.70
CA ASP A 144 2.75 -0.19 10.41
C ASP A 144 2.50 -0.42 8.90
N CYS A 145 3.38 0.04 8.01
CA CYS A 145 3.10 0.07 6.57
C CYS A 145 3.03 -1.31 5.91
N LEU A 146 3.95 -2.23 6.25
CA LEU A 146 3.89 -3.60 5.72
C LEU A 146 2.59 -4.32 6.14
N PRO A 147 2.26 -4.43 7.43
CA PRO A 147 1.03 -5.11 7.83
C PRO A 147 -0.25 -4.40 7.35
N ALA A 148 -0.28 -3.07 7.28
CA ALA A 148 -1.38 -2.34 6.64
C ALA A 148 -1.50 -2.70 5.15
N THR A 149 -0.37 -2.79 4.44
CA THR A 149 -0.31 -3.20 3.04
C THR A 149 -0.87 -4.60 2.82
N LEU A 150 -0.53 -5.57 3.68
CA LEU A 150 -1.05 -6.93 3.63
C LEU A 150 -2.56 -6.98 3.91
N SER A 151 -3.04 -6.10 4.80
CA SER A 151 -4.46 -6.04 5.17
C SER A 151 -5.35 -5.53 4.04
N ILE A 152 -4.85 -4.62 3.19
CA ILE A 152 -5.62 -4.06 2.07
C ILE A 152 -5.94 -5.14 1.02
N SER A 153 -4.96 -5.96 0.63
CA SER A 153 -5.14 -6.94 -0.45
C SER A 153 -6.15 -8.04 -0.11
N LEU A 154 -6.29 -8.37 1.18
CA LEU A 154 -7.32 -9.31 1.67
C LEU A 154 -8.75 -8.88 1.39
N THR A 155 -8.99 -7.59 1.16
CA THR A 155 -10.33 -7.09 0.81
C THR A 155 -10.82 -7.67 -0.53
N TYR A 156 -9.90 -8.00 -1.44
CA TYR A 156 -10.20 -8.57 -2.75
C TYR A 156 -10.24 -10.11 -2.75
N TRP A 157 -9.43 -10.75 -1.90
CA TRP A 157 -9.33 -12.21 -1.77
C TRP A 157 -9.31 -12.61 -0.27
N PRO A 158 -10.47 -12.61 0.39
CA PRO A 158 -10.55 -12.76 1.85
C PRO A 158 -10.11 -14.13 2.37
N ASP A 159 -10.21 -15.17 1.54
CA ASP A 159 -9.95 -16.56 1.92
C ASP A 159 -8.55 -17.03 1.47
N THR A 160 -7.62 -16.09 1.29
CA THR A 160 -6.27 -16.36 0.76
C THR A 160 -5.21 -15.73 1.66
N SER A 161 -4.03 -16.35 1.75
CA SER A 161 -2.91 -15.86 2.56
C SER A 161 -2.60 -14.38 2.26
N PRO A 162 -2.40 -13.51 3.27
CA PRO A 162 -2.17 -12.09 3.06
C PRO A 162 -0.96 -11.80 2.17
N ILE A 163 0.12 -12.58 2.31
CA ILE A 163 1.32 -12.44 1.48
C ILE A 163 1.00 -12.74 0.01
N VAL A 164 0.26 -13.83 -0.24
CA VAL A 164 -0.13 -14.23 -1.59
C VAL A 164 -1.05 -13.18 -2.23
N THR A 165 -2.04 -12.68 -1.50
CA THR A 165 -2.93 -11.64 -2.02
C THR A 165 -2.20 -10.33 -2.33
N ALA A 166 -1.22 -9.97 -1.50
CA ALA A 166 -0.39 -8.80 -1.71
C ALA A 166 0.46 -8.94 -2.97
N ASP A 167 1.05 -10.13 -3.20
CA ASP A 167 1.82 -10.41 -4.41
C ASP A 167 0.92 -10.44 -5.66
N TRP A 168 -0.26 -11.06 -5.58
CA TRP A 168 -1.25 -11.06 -6.68
C TRP A 168 -1.70 -9.66 -7.06
N MET A 169 -1.97 -8.78 -6.08
CA MET A 169 -2.33 -7.40 -6.37
C MET A 169 -1.26 -6.70 -7.22
N ARG A 170 0.02 -6.95 -6.92
CA ARG A 170 1.17 -6.35 -7.61
C ARG A 170 1.44 -6.97 -8.97
N PHE A 171 1.33 -8.29 -9.05
CA PHE A 171 1.36 -9.00 -10.30
C PHE A 171 0.25 -8.50 -11.25
N ASN A 172 -0.97 -8.31 -10.76
CA ASN A 172 -2.10 -7.89 -11.59
C ASN A 172 -1.90 -6.50 -12.18
N PHE A 173 -1.42 -5.51 -11.41
CA PHE A 173 -1.21 -4.17 -11.99
C PHE A 173 0.00 -4.15 -12.95
N THR A 174 1.09 -4.86 -12.65
CA THR A 174 2.26 -4.93 -13.54
C THR A 174 1.92 -5.64 -14.84
N ASN A 175 1.18 -6.75 -14.77
CA ASN A 175 0.69 -7.46 -15.95
C ASN A 175 -0.29 -6.60 -16.76
N ALA A 176 -1.20 -5.87 -16.11
CA ALA A 176 -2.12 -4.97 -16.82
C ALA A 176 -1.39 -3.86 -17.59
N ILE A 177 -0.27 -3.36 -17.06
CA ILE A 177 0.59 -2.42 -17.79
C ILE A 177 1.21 -3.11 -19.01
N GLN A 178 1.80 -4.30 -18.86
CA GLN A 178 2.37 -5.07 -19.98
C GLN A 178 1.32 -5.37 -21.06
N ASP A 179 0.14 -5.84 -20.68
CA ASP A 179 -0.97 -6.12 -21.58
C ASP A 179 -1.42 -4.85 -22.32
N TYR A 180 -1.48 -3.72 -21.62
CA TYR A 180 -1.79 -2.43 -22.25
C TYR A 180 -0.74 -2.08 -23.31
N ARG A 181 0.54 -2.19 -22.98
CA ARG A 181 1.64 -1.90 -23.91
C ARG A 181 1.58 -2.79 -25.15
N ALA A 182 1.39 -4.09 -24.97
CA ALA A 182 1.26 -5.04 -26.07
C ALA A 182 0.08 -4.71 -26.99
N ARG A 183 -1.11 -4.42 -26.41
CA ARG A 183 -2.31 -4.03 -27.16
C ARG A 183 -2.16 -2.71 -27.93
N HIS A 184 -1.21 -1.87 -27.53
CA HIS A 184 -0.96 -0.56 -28.14
C HIS A 184 0.38 -0.51 -28.90
N SER A 185 1.01 -1.66 -29.17
CA SER A 185 2.28 -1.77 -29.91
C SER A 185 3.41 -0.91 -29.33
N LEU A 186 3.43 -0.73 -27.99
CA LEU A 186 4.47 0.00 -27.27
C LEU A 186 5.64 -0.97 -26.98
N ASN A 187 6.42 -1.26 -28.01
CA ASN A 187 7.40 -2.35 -28.03
C ASN A 187 8.68 -2.08 -27.22
N ASP A 188 9.06 -0.81 -27.05
CA ASP A 188 10.19 -0.46 -26.19
C ASP A 188 9.85 -0.72 -24.72
N SER A 189 10.82 -0.90 -23.84
CA SER A 189 10.54 -0.87 -22.39
C SER A 189 10.18 0.55 -21.93
N PRO A 190 9.30 0.72 -20.92
CA PRO A 190 9.07 2.03 -20.35
C PRO A 190 10.38 2.57 -19.76
N ARG A 191 10.75 3.78 -20.17
CA ARG A 191 11.93 4.46 -19.63
C ARG A 191 11.68 5.05 -18.25
N THR A 192 10.45 5.48 -17.97
CA THR A 192 10.08 6.13 -16.72
C THR A 192 8.72 5.65 -16.26
N ILE A 193 8.58 5.37 -14.97
CA ILE A 193 7.32 4.96 -14.34
C ILE A 193 7.14 5.78 -13.06
N LEU A 194 5.97 6.40 -12.91
CA LEU A 194 5.58 7.12 -11.70
C LEU A 194 4.67 6.23 -10.84
N ASP A 195 5.14 5.87 -9.64
CA ASP A 195 4.33 5.18 -8.63
C ASP A 195 3.64 6.19 -7.70
N VAL A 196 2.38 6.49 -8.00
CA VAL A 196 1.58 7.41 -7.18
C VAL A 196 1.11 6.70 -5.93
N ALA A 197 1.35 7.31 -4.76
CA ALA A 197 1.06 6.72 -3.46
C ALA A 197 1.84 5.42 -3.16
N GLY A 198 3.10 5.34 -3.64
CA GLY A 198 3.99 4.20 -3.41
C GLY A 198 4.31 3.88 -1.94
N SER A 199 4.02 4.81 -1.00
CA SER A 199 4.22 4.63 0.44
C SER A 199 5.66 4.22 0.77
N VAL A 200 5.86 3.08 1.45
CA VAL A 200 7.19 2.53 1.73
C VAL A 200 7.86 1.92 0.50
N GLY A 201 7.21 1.92 -0.67
CA GLY A 201 7.79 1.55 -1.96
C GLY A 201 7.65 0.06 -2.33
N VAL A 202 6.77 -0.69 -1.66
CA VAL A 202 6.51 -2.11 -2.03
C VAL A 202 6.01 -2.24 -3.47
N SER A 203 5.15 -1.32 -3.91
CA SER A 203 4.66 -1.27 -5.29
C SER A 203 5.73 -0.78 -6.25
N THR A 204 6.55 0.20 -5.83
CA THR A 204 7.68 0.72 -6.60
C THR A 204 8.68 -0.39 -6.92
N LYS A 205 9.02 -1.24 -5.94
CA LYS A 205 9.88 -2.40 -6.15
C LYS A 205 9.29 -3.40 -7.14
N ALA A 206 7.98 -3.68 -7.04
CA ALA A 206 7.32 -4.58 -7.99
C ALA A 206 7.31 -4.02 -9.42
N LEU A 207 7.17 -2.69 -9.57
CA LEU A 207 7.31 -2.01 -10.86
C LEU A 207 8.73 -2.13 -11.41
N LEU A 208 9.75 -1.90 -10.57
CA LEU A 208 11.16 -2.05 -10.97
C LEU A 208 11.48 -3.49 -11.40
N ASP A 209 10.97 -4.49 -10.69
CA ASP A 209 11.16 -5.91 -11.06
C ASP A 209 10.49 -6.26 -12.39
N ALA A 210 9.29 -5.73 -12.64
CA ALA A 210 8.58 -5.95 -13.89
C ALA A 210 9.16 -5.13 -15.06
N PHE A 211 9.82 -4.01 -14.78
CA PHE A 211 10.38 -3.09 -15.77
C PHE A 211 11.79 -2.63 -15.38
N PRO A 212 12.82 -3.51 -15.45
CA PRO A 212 14.16 -3.22 -14.90
C PRO A 212 14.90 -2.05 -15.57
N GLY A 213 14.48 -1.63 -16.75
CA GLY A 213 15.05 -0.47 -17.47
C GLY A 213 14.36 0.86 -17.17
N ALA A 214 13.33 0.88 -16.32
CA ALA A 214 12.65 2.10 -15.93
C ALA A 214 13.38 2.79 -14.77
N THR A 215 13.50 4.11 -14.85
CA THR A 215 14.07 4.99 -13.81
C THR A 215 13.03 5.96 -13.29
#